data_AF-A0A512RKS0-F1
#
_entry.id   AF-A0A512RKS0-F1
#
_cell.length_a   1.000
_cell.length_b   1.000
_cell.length_c   1.000
_cell.angle_alpha   90.00
_cell.angle_beta   90.00
_cell.angle_gamma   90.00
#
_symmetry.space_group_name_H-M   'P 1'
#
loop_
_entity.id
_entity.type
_entity.pdbx_description
1 polymer ?
#
loop_
_entity_poly.entity_id
_entity_poly.type
_entity_poly.pdbx_seq_one_letter_code
_entity_poly.pdbx_strand_id
1 'polypeptide(L)'
;MLKWMMLMCCALPAFAQQKEVARITAVFDSTSVAELYSTTPIGLEIKYADSSVRTTSGLLKGDYSWNRIRVESPDGECRNGVLRFNRNAIRPDNYRIRLLVTLQDEPGNRQHEVFLQLPYLTAIRFRHYTDSLKRGIHFYLNVEGIYNTGRIYPLDTTRVRLYASEGQLIGQDLLIPQKDSVTKEIAVRAVYRGNKQINASSVVPVKQGPEDESLIIENEKDLFRKPGRKKKQ
;
A
#
# COMPACT_ATOMS: atom_id res chain seq x y z
N MET A 1 2.48 -72.60 -47.71
CA MET A 1 2.33 -71.18 -48.06
C MET A 1 1.86 -70.42 -46.82
N LEU A 2 2.78 -69.81 -46.08
CA LEU A 2 2.52 -69.15 -44.79
C LEU A 2 2.50 -67.64 -45.02
N LYS A 3 1.29 -67.04 -45.02
CA LYS A 3 1.11 -65.59 -45.23
C LYS A 3 1.49 -64.84 -43.96
N TRP A 4 2.58 -64.09 -44.03
CA TRP A 4 2.94 -63.05 -43.08
C TRP A 4 1.89 -61.93 -43.13
N MET A 5 1.16 -61.73 -42.05
CA MET A 5 0.27 -60.57 -41.88
C MET A 5 1.04 -59.52 -41.07
N MET A 6 1.56 -58.53 -41.79
CA MET A 6 2.31 -57.40 -41.23
C MET A 6 1.31 -56.43 -40.60
N LEU A 7 1.31 -56.33 -39.26
CA LEU A 7 0.50 -55.37 -38.53
C LEU A 7 1.21 -54.00 -38.58
N MET A 8 0.74 -53.09 -39.42
CA MET A 8 1.16 -51.68 -39.36
C MET A 8 0.48 -51.02 -38.16
N CYS A 9 1.25 -50.82 -37.08
CA CYS A 9 0.87 -49.88 -36.02
C CYS A 9 1.03 -48.46 -36.55
N CYS A 10 -0.07 -47.86 -37.03
CA CYS A 10 -0.16 -46.42 -37.23
C CYS A 10 -0.07 -45.73 -35.86
N ALA A 11 1.11 -45.26 -35.48
CA ALA A 11 1.28 -44.32 -34.38
C ALA A 11 0.66 -42.98 -34.81
N LEU A 12 -0.61 -42.75 -34.48
CA LEU A 12 -1.20 -41.42 -34.57
C LEU A 12 -0.39 -40.52 -33.62
N PRO A 13 0.12 -39.36 -34.08
CA PRO A 13 0.68 -38.38 -33.16
C PRO A 13 -0.46 -37.99 -32.22
N ALA A 14 -0.29 -38.30 -30.94
CA ALA A 14 -1.14 -37.75 -29.90
C ALA A 14 -0.93 -36.23 -29.93
N PHE A 15 -1.80 -35.53 -30.66
CA PHE A 15 -1.97 -34.10 -30.46
C PHE A 15 -2.40 -33.95 -29.01
N ALA A 16 -1.45 -33.61 -28.14
CA ALA A 16 -1.74 -33.25 -26.77
C ALA A 16 -2.80 -32.17 -26.82
N GLN A 17 -4.03 -32.50 -26.41
CA GLN A 17 -5.16 -31.60 -26.44
C GLN A 17 -4.77 -30.35 -25.65
N GLN A 18 -4.56 -29.24 -26.35
CA GLN A 18 -4.20 -27.98 -25.73
C GLN A 18 -5.37 -27.56 -24.84
N LYS A 19 -5.09 -27.46 -23.53
CA LYS A 19 -6.12 -27.23 -22.52
C LYS A 19 -6.64 -25.80 -22.65
N GLU A 20 -7.93 -25.67 -22.89
CA GLU A 20 -8.60 -24.36 -22.90
C GLU A 20 -8.59 -23.74 -21.50
N VAL A 21 -8.26 -22.46 -21.41
CA VAL A 21 -8.25 -21.71 -20.15
C VAL A 21 -9.67 -21.33 -19.78
N ALA A 22 -10.13 -21.77 -18.60
CA ALA A 22 -11.43 -21.41 -18.07
C ALA A 22 -11.39 -20.12 -17.23
N ARG A 23 -10.33 -19.92 -16.46
CA ARG A 23 -10.17 -18.73 -15.60
C ARG A 23 -8.70 -18.48 -15.27
N ILE A 24 -8.33 -17.21 -15.17
CA ILE A 24 -7.07 -16.79 -14.57
C ILE A 24 -7.37 -15.91 -13.36
N THR A 25 -6.70 -16.21 -12.23
CA THR A 25 -6.78 -15.41 -11.01
C THR A 25 -5.40 -14.80 -10.76
N ALA A 26 -5.33 -13.48 -10.56
CA ALA A 26 -4.10 -12.80 -10.18
C ALA A 26 -4.07 -12.56 -8.66
N VAL A 27 -2.90 -12.77 -8.06
CA VAL A 27 -2.63 -12.47 -6.66
C VAL A 27 -1.32 -11.69 -6.54
N PHE A 28 -1.17 -10.92 -5.47
CA PHE A 28 0.08 -10.23 -5.16
C PHE A 28 0.71 -10.81 -3.90
N ASP A 29 1.99 -10.53 -3.69
CA ASP A 29 2.69 -10.90 -2.47
C ASP A 29 2.19 -10.09 -1.29
N SER A 30 1.35 -10.71 -0.47
CA SER A 30 0.81 -10.08 0.74
C SER A 30 1.89 -9.74 1.76
N THR A 31 3.09 -10.34 1.71
CA THR A 31 4.21 -10.00 2.58
C THR A 31 4.96 -8.75 2.11
N SER A 32 4.82 -8.38 0.84
CA SER A 32 5.38 -7.13 0.30
C SER A 32 4.64 -5.90 0.82
N VAL A 33 5.28 -4.73 0.77
CA VAL A 33 4.72 -3.46 1.25
C VAL A 33 4.12 -2.67 0.08
N ALA A 34 3.16 -3.28 -0.62
CA ALA A 34 2.46 -2.68 -1.76
C ALA A 34 1.61 -1.46 -1.36
N GLU A 35 1.36 -1.25 -0.07
CA GLU A 35 0.79 -0.02 0.48
C GLU A 35 1.70 1.20 0.27
N LEU A 36 3.02 1.01 0.29
CA LEU A 36 4.01 2.08 0.22
C LEU A 36 4.70 2.14 -1.13
N TYR A 37 5.11 0.99 -1.67
CA TYR A 37 5.91 0.93 -2.89
C TYR A 37 5.08 0.61 -4.13
N SER A 38 5.42 1.26 -5.24
CA SER A 38 4.78 1.09 -6.56
C SER A 38 5.24 -0.19 -7.27
N THR A 39 5.55 -1.23 -6.51
CA THR A 39 6.00 -2.52 -7.02
C THR A 39 5.62 -3.64 -6.07
N THR A 40 5.25 -4.79 -6.63
CA THR A 40 4.96 -6.01 -5.86
C THR A 40 5.15 -7.23 -6.75
N PRO A 41 5.68 -8.35 -6.23
CA PRO A 41 5.57 -9.63 -6.91
C PRO A 41 4.10 -10.02 -7.07
N ILE A 42 3.77 -10.60 -8.22
CA ILE A 42 2.46 -11.15 -8.52
C ILE A 42 2.57 -12.60 -8.95
N GLY A 43 1.47 -13.32 -8.87
CA GLY A 43 1.33 -14.68 -9.34
C GLY A 43 0.00 -14.86 -10.07
N LEU A 44 -0.03 -15.78 -11.02
CA LEU A 44 -1.25 -16.18 -11.72
C LEU A 44 -1.57 -17.64 -11.40
N GLU A 45 -2.82 -17.89 -11.03
CA GLU A 45 -3.42 -19.21 -10.99
C GLU A 45 -4.26 -19.39 -12.26
N ILE A 46 -3.90 -20.38 -13.08
CA ILE A 46 -4.51 -20.69 -14.36
C ILE A 46 -5.34 -21.96 -14.17
N LYS A 47 -6.66 -21.82 -14.21
CA LYS A 47 -7.60 -22.94 -14.18
C LYS A 47 -8.06 -23.26 -15.59
N TYR A 48 -7.89 -24.50 -15.99
CA TYR A 48 -8.28 -25.01 -17.30
C TYR A 48 -9.71 -25.60 -17.27
N ALA A 49 -10.31 -25.77 -18.44
CA ALA A 49 -11.66 -26.33 -18.60
C ALA A 49 -11.79 -27.76 -18.05
N ASP A 50 -10.70 -28.54 -18.06
CA ASP A 50 -10.62 -29.87 -17.45
C ASP A 50 -10.45 -29.84 -15.92
N SER A 51 -10.59 -28.67 -15.29
CA SER A 51 -10.38 -28.40 -13.86
C SER A 51 -8.94 -28.54 -13.36
N SER A 52 -7.97 -28.87 -14.21
CA SER A 52 -6.57 -28.80 -13.83
C SER A 52 -6.15 -27.36 -13.57
N VAL A 53 -5.21 -27.18 -12.64
CA VAL A 53 -4.71 -25.87 -12.23
C VAL A 53 -3.20 -25.86 -12.39
N ARG A 54 -2.67 -24.77 -12.96
CA ARG A 54 -1.24 -24.45 -12.94
C ARG A 54 -1.04 -23.08 -12.35
N THR A 55 0.08 -22.90 -11.65
CA THR A 55 0.45 -21.61 -11.06
C THR A 55 1.78 -21.15 -11.60
N THR A 56 2.00 -19.84 -11.60
CA THR A 56 3.27 -19.26 -12.03
C THR A 56 4.39 -19.55 -11.04
N SER A 57 5.58 -19.76 -11.57
CA SER A 57 6.85 -19.73 -10.81
C SER A 57 7.04 -18.40 -10.06
N GLY A 58 7.93 -18.40 -9.05
CA GLY A 58 8.14 -17.23 -8.17
C GLY A 58 7.20 -17.24 -6.98
N LEU A 59 6.31 -16.25 -6.88
CA LEU A 59 5.42 -16.05 -5.72
C LEU A 59 4.63 -17.31 -5.34
N LEU A 60 3.97 -17.94 -6.32
CA LEU A 60 3.12 -19.11 -6.10
C LEU A 60 3.88 -20.44 -6.14
N LYS A 61 5.20 -20.41 -6.35
CA LYS A 61 6.07 -21.59 -6.41
C LYS A 61 5.59 -22.65 -7.40
N GLY A 62 4.88 -22.23 -8.45
CA GLY A 62 4.37 -23.11 -9.49
C GLY A 62 5.40 -23.44 -10.56
N ASP A 63 4.96 -24.24 -11.54
CA ASP A 63 5.78 -24.74 -12.64
C ASP A 63 5.54 -23.97 -13.95
N TYR A 64 4.59 -23.03 -13.99
CA TYR A 64 4.32 -22.22 -15.17
C TYR A 64 5.32 -21.07 -15.26
N SER A 65 6.16 -21.09 -16.29
CA SER A 65 7.24 -20.12 -16.47
C SER A 65 6.73 -18.77 -16.99
N TRP A 66 7.25 -17.67 -16.43
CA TRP A 66 6.90 -16.31 -16.86
C TRP A 66 7.29 -15.99 -18.30
N ASN A 67 8.30 -16.66 -18.88
CA ASN A 67 8.66 -16.48 -20.28
C ASN A 67 7.59 -16.99 -21.26
N ARG A 68 6.61 -17.77 -20.79
CA ARG A 68 5.45 -18.26 -21.56
C ARG A 68 4.20 -17.40 -21.39
N ILE A 69 4.29 -16.31 -20.64
CA ILE A 69 3.18 -15.42 -20.32
C ILE A 69 3.54 -14.02 -20.79
N ARG A 70 2.62 -13.39 -21.53
CA ARG A 70 2.64 -11.95 -21.72
C ARG A 70 1.61 -11.33 -20.78
N VAL A 71 2.04 -10.35 -19.98
CA VAL A 71 1.15 -9.57 -19.13
C VAL A 71 1.30 -8.09 -19.48
N GLU A 72 0.22 -7.49 -19.93
CA GLU A 72 0.13 -6.06 -20.25
C GLU A 72 -0.82 -5.38 -19.26
N SER A 73 -0.58 -4.10 -18.97
CA SER A 73 -1.47 -3.30 -18.14
C SER A 73 -1.40 -1.84 -18.59
N PRO A 74 -2.54 -1.12 -18.65
CA PRO A 74 -2.52 0.32 -18.88
C PRO A 74 -1.89 1.09 -17.71
N ASP A 75 -1.82 0.46 -16.52
CA ASP A 75 -1.45 1.11 -15.27
C ASP A 75 -0.02 0.76 -14.79
N GLY A 76 0.71 -0.04 -15.56
CA GLY A 76 2.02 -0.53 -15.15
C GLY A 76 2.68 -1.51 -16.12
N GLU A 77 3.83 -2.03 -15.71
CA GLU A 77 4.56 -3.08 -16.42
C GLU A 77 4.72 -4.30 -15.53
N CYS A 78 4.56 -5.49 -16.11
CA CYS A 78 4.87 -6.75 -15.45
C CYS A 78 6.07 -7.40 -16.13
N ARG A 79 7.11 -7.71 -15.34
CA ARG A 79 8.31 -8.42 -15.83
C ARG A 79 8.65 -9.54 -14.88
N ASN A 80 8.71 -10.78 -15.38
CA ASN A 80 9.07 -11.96 -14.60
C ASN A 80 8.33 -12.07 -13.26
N GLY A 81 7.02 -11.82 -13.28
CA GLY A 81 6.18 -11.86 -12.08
C GLY A 81 6.37 -10.71 -11.10
N VAL A 82 7.03 -9.63 -11.50
CA VAL A 82 7.09 -8.40 -10.71
C VAL A 82 6.29 -7.33 -11.43
N LEU A 83 5.25 -6.83 -10.76
CA LEU A 83 4.46 -5.71 -11.22
C LEU A 83 5.09 -4.41 -10.72
N ARG A 84 5.26 -3.43 -11.62
CA ARG A 84 5.56 -2.03 -11.31
C ARG A 84 4.41 -1.19 -11.82
N PHE A 85 3.85 -0.31 -11.00
CA PHE A 85 2.59 0.36 -11.31
C PHE A 85 2.58 1.83 -10.90
N ASN A 86 1.78 2.63 -11.62
CA ASN A 86 1.55 4.01 -11.26
C ASN A 86 0.46 4.12 -10.18
N ARG A 87 0.89 4.36 -8.94
CA ARG A 87 0.00 4.49 -7.78
C ARG A 87 -1.08 5.56 -7.95
N ASN A 88 -0.77 6.65 -8.65
CA ASN A 88 -1.71 7.76 -8.83
C ASN A 88 -2.79 7.41 -9.86
N ALA A 89 -2.44 6.66 -10.90
CA ALA A 89 -3.37 6.25 -11.95
C ALA A 89 -4.46 5.30 -11.43
N ILE A 90 -4.08 4.35 -10.57
CA ILE A 90 -5.00 3.31 -10.04
C ILE A 90 -5.74 3.72 -8.77
N ARG A 91 -5.39 4.88 -8.21
CA ARG A 91 -5.98 5.39 -6.97
C ARG A 91 -7.50 5.57 -7.04
N PRO A 92 -8.09 6.11 -8.12
CA PRO A 92 -9.53 6.33 -8.21
C PRO A 92 -10.34 5.03 -8.20
N ASP A 93 -9.77 3.92 -8.72
CA ASP A 93 -10.42 2.60 -8.75
C ASP A 93 -10.01 1.73 -7.55
N ASN A 94 -9.76 2.37 -6.39
CA ASN A 94 -9.35 1.69 -5.16
C ASN A 94 -8.21 0.68 -5.36
N TYR A 95 -7.22 1.02 -6.18
CA TYR A 95 -6.05 0.19 -6.45
C TYR A 95 -6.36 -1.17 -7.08
N ARG A 96 -7.48 -1.28 -7.78
CA ARG A 96 -7.75 -2.40 -8.68
C ARG A 96 -6.98 -2.17 -9.98
N ILE A 97 -6.18 -3.15 -10.36
CA ILE A 97 -5.35 -3.12 -11.58
C ILE A 97 -5.92 -4.09 -12.59
N ARG A 98 -6.05 -3.62 -13.84
CA ARG A 98 -6.36 -4.49 -14.96
C ARG A 98 -5.09 -5.06 -15.58
N LEU A 99 -5.06 -6.37 -15.72
CA LEU A 99 -4.02 -7.14 -16.39
C LEU A 99 -4.62 -7.81 -17.63
N LEU A 100 -3.94 -7.70 -18.75
CA LEU A 100 -4.25 -8.42 -19.97
C LEU A 100 -3.22 -9.54 -20.11
N VAL A 101 -3.68 -10.78 -19.96
CA VAL A 101 -2.82 -11.97 -19.90
C VAL A 101 -2.98 -12.80 -21.16
N THR A 102 -1.87 -13.11 -21.81
CA THR A 102 -1.83 -14.04 -22.94
C THR A 102 -0.87 -15.18 -22.62
N LEU A 103 -1.34 -16.41 -22.77
CA LEU A 103 -0.53 -17.62 -22.60
C LEU A 103 -0.03 -18.09 -23.98
N GLN A 104 1.27 -18.35 -24.11
CA GLN A 104 1.84 -18.82 -25.37
C GLN A 104 1.35 -20.22 -25.77
N ASP A 105 0.99 -21.04 -24.78
CA ASP A 105 0.56 -22.42 -24.98
C ASP A 105 -0.95 -22.52 -25.36
N GLU A 106 -1.68 -21.40 -25.41
CA GLU A 106 -3.10 -21.34 -25.73
C GLU A 106 -3.33 -21.03 -27.23
N PRO A 107 -4.20 -21.80 -27.92
CA PRO A 107 -4.52 -21.55 -29.33
C PRO A 107 -5.01 -20.12 -29.57
N GLY A 108 -4.52 -19.50 -30.65
CA GLY A 108 -5.01 -18.19 -31.09
C GLY A 108 -4.54 -17.00 -30.25
N ASN A 109 -3.59 -17.17 -29.32
CA ASN A 109 -3.04 -16.09 -28.48
C ASN A 109 -4.15 -15.28 -27.79
N ARG A 110 -5.18 -15.98 -27.27
CA ARG A 110 -6.31 -15.35 -26.60
C ARG A 110 -5.81 -14.47 -25.45
N GLN A 111 -6.39 -13.28 -25.35
CA GLN A 111 -6.13 -12.34 -24.27
C GLN A 111 -7.21 -12.48 -23.20
N HIS A 112 -6.79 -12.67 -21.96
CA HIS A 112 -7.64 -12.79 -20.79
C HIS A 112 -7.56 -11.51 -19.97
N GLU A 113 -8.70 -10.89 -19.70
CA GLU A 113 -8.78 -9.76 -18.78
C GLU A 113 -8.85 -10.27 -17.34
N VAL A 114 -7.86 -9.89 -16.53
CA VAL A 114 -7.69 -10.33 -15.14
C VAL A 114 -7.55 -9.10 -14.26
N PHE A 115 -8.27 -9.07 -13.14
CA PHE A 115 -8.16 -7.99 -12.17
C PHE A 115 -7.34 -8.41 -10.95
N LEU A 116 -6.40 -7.56 -10.57
CA LEU A 116 -5.62 -7.69 -9.35
C LEU A 116 -6.03 -6.59 -8.37
N GLN A 117 -6.50 -6.96 -7.19
CA GLN A 117 -6.79 -6.01 -6.11
C GLN A 117 -5.54 -5.80 -5.26
N LEU A 118 -4.96 -4.61 -5.30
CA LEU A 118 -3.88 -4.22 -4.39
C LEU A 118 -4.44 -3.62 -3.08
N PRO A 119 -3.62 -3.49 -2.03
CA PRO A 119 -4.02 -2.83 -0.80
C PRO A 119 -4.50 -1.39 -1.05
N TYR A 120 -5.63 -1.05 -0.45
CA TYR A 120 -6.22 0.28 -0.52
C TYR A 120 -6.59 0.81 0.86
N LEU A 121 -6.69 2.13 0.94
CA LEU A 121 -6.97 2.84 2.17
C LEU A 121 -8.45 2.73 2.53
N THR A 122 -8.76 2.34 3.76
CA THR A 122 -10.14 2.27 4.29
C THR A 122 -10.43 3.41 5.27
N ALA A 123 -9.41 3.87 6.02
CA ALA A 123 -9.52 4.99 6.95
C ALA A 123 -8.18 5.70 7.15
N ILE A 124 -8.22 6.89 7.75
CA ILE A 124 -7.03 7.61 8.25
C ILE A 124 -7.27 8.10 9.67
N ARG A 125 -6.20 8.38 10.42
CA ARG A 125 -6.25 9.00 11.75
C ARG A 125 -5.04 9.87 12.02
N PHE A 126 -5.18 10.83 12.92
CA PHE A 126 -4.02 11.52 13.51
C PHE A 126 -3.40 10.67 14.63
N ARG A 127 -2.08 10.69 14.73
CA ARG A 127 -1.33 10.13 15.86
C ARG A 127 -0.33 11.15 16.40
N HIS A 128 -0.83 12.03 17.26
CA HIS A 128 -0.01 13.09 17.86
C HIS A 128 1.00 12.51 18.86
N TYR A 129 2.21 13.07 18.85
CA TYR A 129 3.29 12.70 19.77
C TYR A 129 3.43 13.68 20.96
N THR A 130 2.48 14.60 21.11
CA THR A 130 2.45 15.59 22.19
C THR A 130 1.01 15.84 22.63
N ASP A 131 0.84 16.16 23.90
CA ASP A 131 -0.43 16.62 24.47
C ASP A 131 -0.70 18.10 24.16
N SER A 132 0.35 18.86 23.81
CA SER A 132 0.22 20.27 23.43
C SER A 132 1.30 20.75 22.47
N LEU A 133 0.95 21.70 21.61
CA LEU A 133 1.85 22.38 20.68
C LEU A 133 2.60 23.49 21.39
N LYS A 134 3.88 23.62 21.07
CA LYS A 134 4.70 24.77 21.47
C LYS A 134 4.76 25.77 20.32
N ARG A 135 4.83 27.06 20.66
CA ARG A 135 5.03 28.13 19.68
C ARG A 135 6.49 28.19 19.23
N GLY A 136 6.72 28.66 18.01
CA GLY A 136 8.05 28.77 17.40
C GLY A 136 8.71 27.45 17.03
N ILE A 137 8.03 26.32 17.18
CA ILE A 137 8.56 24.98 16.93
C ILE A 137 7.72 24.29 15.85
N HIS A 138 8.39 23.59 14.94
CA HIS A 138 7.74 22.74 13.95
C HIS A 138 7.17 21.50 14.62
N PHE A 139 5.87 21.26 14.44
CA PHE A 139 5.23 20.05 14.90
C PHE A 139 4.77 19.17 13.74
N TYR A 140 5.36 17.99 13.62
CA TYR A 140 4.99 17.04 12.59
C TYR A 140 3.60 16.44 12.85
N LEU A 141 2.67 16.68 11.93
CA LEU A 141 1.32 16.12 11.96
C LEU A 141 1.33 14.70 11.39
N ASN A 142 1.60 13.70 12.25
CA ASN A 142 1.55 12.31 11.82
C ASN A 142 0.11 11.89 11.50
N VAL A 143 -0.11 11.51 10.24
CA VAL A 143 -1.35 10.92 9.76
C VAL A 143 -1.06 9.48 9.39
N GLU A 144 -1.76 8.54 10.02
CA GLU A 144 -1.67 7.12 9.70
C GLU A 144 -2.81 6.72 8.77
N GLY A 145 -2.49 5.87 7.80
CA GLY A 145 -3.44 5.22 6.92
C GLY A 145 -3.70 3.79 7.34
N ILE A 146 -4.97 3.41 7.42
CA ILE A 146 -5.44 2.06 7.71
C ILE A 146 -5.85 1.43 6.38
N TYR A 147 -5.26 0.29 6.06
CA TYR A 147 -5.49 -0.42 4.80
C TYR A 147 -6.49 -1.56 4.97
N ASN A 148 -7.12 -1.98 3.88
CA ASN A 148 -8.00 -3.15 3.85
C ASN A 148 -7.29 -4.45 4.27
N THR A 149 -5.96 -4.50 4.20
CA THR A 149 -5.10 -5.58 4.70
C THR A 149 -4.94 -5.57 6.22
N GLY A 150 -5.47 -4.57 6.93
CA GLY A 150 -5.29 -4.36 8.38
C GLY A 150 -3.97 -3.67 8.75
N ARG A 151 -3.08 -3.44 7.79
CA ARG A 151 -1.82 -2.72 8.02
C ARG A 151 -2.05 -1.23 8.25
N ILE A 152 -1.15 -0.64 9.03
CA ILE A 152 -1.16 0.79 9.36
C ILE A 152 0.19 1.37 9.01
N TYR A 153 0.21 2.40 8.16
CA TYR A 153 1.43 3.07 7.75
C TYR A 153 1.26 4.59 7.76
N PRO A 154 2.36 5.35 8.00
CA PRO A 154 2.31 6.81 7.89
C PRO A 154 1.98 7.22 6.45
N LEU A 155 1.21 8.30 6.32
CA LEU A 155 0.89 8.95 5.05
C LEU A 155 1.63 10.28 4.97
N ASP A 156 2.05 10.61 3.76
CA ASP A 156 2.70 11.88 3.43
C ASP A 156 1.75 12.81 2.65
N THR A 157 2.25 14.00 2.32
CA THR A 157 1.52 15.03 1.57
C THR A 157 1.21 14.66 0.12
N THR A 158 1.81 13.58 -0.43
CA THR A 158 1.44 13.01 -1.75
C THR A 158 0.11 12.25 -1.69
N ARG A 159 -0.28 11.81 -0.48
CA ARG A 159 -1.51 11.04 -0.23
C ARG A 159 -2.57 11.82 0.49
N VAL A 160 -2.20 12.68 1.43
CA VAL A 160 -3.16 13.50 2.18
C VAL A 160 -2.98 14.98 1.91
N ARG A 161 -4.05 15.74 2.11
CA ARG A 161 -4.04 17.19 2.19
C ARG A 161 -4.36 17.60 3.62
N LEU A 162 -3.51 18.44 4.18
CA LEU A 162 -3.64 18.93 5.54
C LEU A 162 -4.28 20.32 5.56
N TYR A 163 -5.01 20.58 6.63
CA TYR A 163 -5.64 21.83 6.97
C TYR A 163 -5.44 22.08 8.46
N ALA A 164 -5.24 23.33 8.84
CA ALA A 164 -5.19 23.79 10.22
C ALA A 164 -6.04 25.06 10.34
N SER A 165 -6.71 25.26 11.47
CA SER A 165 -7.47 26.48 11.75
C SER A 165 -6.57 27.69 11.94
N GLU A 166 -5.38 27.48 12.49
CA GLU A 166 -4.38 28.49 12.81
C GLU A 166 -2.98 27.96 12.55
N GLY A 167 -1.99 28.86 12.51
CA GLY A 167 -0.60 28.54 12.22
C GLY A 167 -0.33 28.29 10.74
N GLN A 168 0.92 27.94 10.43
CA GLN A 168 1.40 27.71 9.07
C GLN A 168 1.68 26.23 8.84
N LEU A 169 1.07 25.66 7.79
CA LEU A 169 1.42 24.32 7.31
C LEU A 169 2.61 24.39 6.35
N ILE A 170 3.68 23.67 6.68
CA ILE A 170 4.90 23.56 5.88
C ILE A 170 5.12 22.07 5.59
N GLY A 171 4.61 21.61 4.44
CA GLY A 171 4.55 20.18 4.14
C GLY A 171 3.61 19.47 5.11
N GLN A 172 4.16 18.68 6.03
CA GLN A 172 3.43 17.96 7.07
C GLN A 172 3.65 18.55 8.48
N ASP A 173 4.42 19.64 8.57
CA ASP A 173 4.64 20.34 9.82
C ASP A 173 3.62 21.47 10.00
N LEU A 174 3.22 21.67 11.25
CA LEU A 174 2.47 22.82 11.71
C LEU A 174 3.40 23.72 12.54
N LEU A 175 3.51 24.98 12.15
CA LEU A 175 4.28 26.00 12.87
C LEU A 175 3.34 27.09 13.40
N ILE A 176 3.33 27.27 14.71
CA ILE A 176 2.65 28.40 15.35
C ILE A 176 3.69 29.51 15.55
N PRO A 177 3.46 30.76 15.10
CA PRO A 177 4.40 31.84 15.30
C PRO A 177 4.72 32.07 16.78
N GLN A 178 5.99 32.35 17.11
CA GLN A 178 6.43 32.61 18.50
C GLN A 178 5.66 33.76 19.16
N LYS A 179 5.25 34.76 18.36
CA LYS A 179 4.55 35.97 18.83
C LYS A 179 3.05 35.76 19.06
N ASP A 180 2.50 34.62 18.67
CA ASP A 180 1.11 34.28 18.98
C ASP A 180 0.95 34.20 20.50
N SER A 181 -0.08 34.83 21.05
CA SER A 181 -0.39 34.79 22.49
C SER A 181 -1.85 34.44 22.77
N VAL A 182 -2.64 34.18 21.73
CA VAL A 182 -4.11 34.08 21.81
C VAL A 182 -4.58 32.65 21.52
N THR A 183 -3.87 31.92 20.63
CA THR A 183 -4.30 30.59 20.18
C THR A 183 -4.19 29.59 21.33
N LYS A 184 -5.31 28.99 21.73
CA LYS A 184 -5.38 27.99 22.82
C LYS A 184 -5.44 26.56 22.32
N GLU A 185 -5.93 26.36 21.12
CA GLU A 185 -6.08 25.08 20.46
C GLU A 185 -6.08 25.27 18.95
N ILE A 186 -5.70 24.23 18.21
CA ILE A 186 -5.71 24.22 16.76
C ILE A 186 -6.49 23.01 16.28
N ALA A 187 -7.53 23.27 15.48
CA ALA A 187 -8.25 22.23 14.77
C ALA A 187 -7.45 21.86 13.52
N VAL A 188 -7.02 20.60 13.43
CA VAL A 188 -6.33 20.04 12.27
C VAL A 188 -7.23 19.04 11.56
N ARG A 189 -7.15 19.01 10.22
CA ARG A 189 -7.89 18.07 9.38
C ARG A 189 -6.99 17.50 8.29
N ALA A 190 -7.05 16.20 8.10
CA ALA A 190 -6.43 15.47 7.00
C ALA A 190 -7.52 14.95 6.07
N VAL A 191 -7.33 15.10 4.76
CA VAL A 191 -8.23 14.56 3.73
C VAL A 191 -7.42 13.73 2.75
N TYR A 192 -7.80 12.47 2.54
CA TYR A 192 -7.16 11.63 1.56
C TYR A 192 -7.44 12.14 0.14
N ARG A 193 -6.39 12.26 -0.68
CA ARG A 193 -6.48 12.81 -2.04
C ARG A 193 -7.24 11.90 -3.01
N GLY A 194 -7.24 10.58 -2.77
CA GLY A 194 -7.94 9.62 -3.63
C GLY A 194 -9.44 9.55 -3.39
N ASN A 195 -9.88 9.84 -2.17
CA ASN A 195 -11.29 9.83 -1.81
C ASN A 195 -11.51 10.78 -0.62
N LYS A 196 -12.23 11.88 -0.85
CA LYS A 196 -12.49 12.91 0.18
C LYS A 196 -13.34 12.41 1.35
N GLN A 197 -14.08 11.31 1.18
CA GLN A 197 -14.84 10.68 2.25
C GLN A 197 -13.93 10.04 3.31
N ILE A 198 -12.67 9.72 2.94
CA ILE A 198 -11.65 9.29 3.89
C ILE A 198 -10.95 10.53 4.42
N ASN A 199 -11.35 10.96 5.62
CA ASN A 199 -10.79 12.12 6.29
C ASN A 199 -10.71 11.88 7.82
N ALA A 200 -9.91 12.69 8.50
CA ALA A 200 -9.82 12.71 9.95
C ALA A 200 -9.63 14.15 10.44
N SER A 201 -10.14 14.43 11.64
CA SER A 201 -9.99 15.71 12.32
C SER A 201 -9.52 15.48 13.76
N SER A 202 -8.79 16.45 14.31
CA SER A 202 -8.35 16.45 15.69
C SER A 202 -8.18 17.89 16.16
N VAL A 203 -8.33 18.12 17.46
CA VAL A 203 -8.05 19.41 18.10
C VAL A 203 -6.85 19.22 19.01
N VAL A 204 -5.80 20.01 18.81
CA VAL A 204 -4.56 19.93 19.59
C VAL A 204 -4.42 21.20 20.43
N PRO A 205 -4.30 21.09 21.77
CA PRO A 205 -4.05 22.23 22.63
C PRO A 205 -2.73 22.93 22.31
N VAL A 206 -2.65 24.23 22.56
CA VAL A 206 -1.41 25.01 22.50
C VAL A 206 -1.00 25.33 23.94
N LYS A 207 0.26 25.09 24.28
CA LYS A 207 0.79 25.36 25.62
C LYS A 207 0.66 26.85 25.96
N GLN A 208 0.00 27.20 27.07
CA GLN A 208 -0.25 28.60 27.48
C GLN A 208 0.72 29.10 28.56
N GLY A 209 1.26 28.21 29.39
CA GLY A 209 2.17 28.56 30.48
C GLY A 209 3.65 28.56 30.06
N PRO A 210 4.52 29.20 30.89
CA PRO A 210 5.96 29.16 30.68
C PRO A 210 6.50 27.73 30.64
N GLU A 211 7.70 27.54 30.10
CA GLU A 211 8.37 26.25 30.24
C GLU A 211 8.64 25.97 31.72
N ASP A 212 8.31 24.76 32.15
CA ASP A 212 8.64 24.31 33.50
C ASP A 212 10.11 23.88 33.46
N GLU A 213 10.98 24.86 33.61
CA GLU A 213 12.44 24.67 33.62
C GLU A 213 12.92 24.00 34.92
N SER A 214 12.03 23.79 35.90
CA SER A 214 12.41 23.20 37.20
C SER A 214 12.91 21.75 37.12
N LEU A 215 12.66 21.08 36.00
CA LEU A 215 13.12 19.72 35.71
C LEU A 215 14.36 19.69 34.79
N ILE A 216 14.87 20.85 34.35
CA ILE A 216 16.12 20.91 33.59
C ILE A 216 17.27 20.62 34.57
N ILE A 217 18.09 19.62 34.22
CA ILE A 217 19.33 19.30 34.93
C ILE A 217 20.42 20.15 34.31
N GLU A 218 20.84 21.21 35.01
CA GLU A 218 21.92 22.08 34.53
C GLU A 218 23.30 21.53 34.93
N ASN A 219 23.36 20.81 36.06
CA ASN A 219 24.58 20.18 36.54
C ASN A 219 24.29 18.91 37.36
N GLU A 220 25.35 18.16 37.69
CA GLU A 220 25.26 16.88 38.42
C GLU A 220 24.55 16.98 39.79
N LYS A 221 24.52 18.15 40.43
CA LYS A 221 23.85 18.32 41.73
C LYS A 221 22.33 18.34 41.58
N ASP A 222 21.80 18.66 40.40
CA ASP A 222 20.35 18.67 40.14
C ASP A 222 19.76 17.24 40.08
N LEU A 223 20.59 16.22 39.80
CA LEU A 223 20.17 14.81 39.80
C LEU A 223 19.63 14.34 41.16
N PHE A 224 20.08 14.97 42.25
CA PHE A 224 19.71 14.60 43.62
C PHE A 224 18.74 15.60 44.27
N ARG A 225 18.25 16.59 43.51
CA ARG A 225 17.40 17.65 44.03
C ARG A 225 15.98 17.11 44.23
N LYS A 226 15.47 17.15 45.48
CA LYS A 226 14.09 16.72 45.76
C LYS A 226 13.10 17.65 45.02
N PRO A 227 12.11 17.10 44.29
CA PRO A 227 11.16 17.92 43.54
C PRO A 227 10.42 18.88 44.49
N GLY A 228 10.48 20.17 44.18
CA GLY A 228 9.81 21.21 44.96
C GLY A 228 8.29 20.99 44.93
N ARG A 229 7.63 21.10 46.08
CA ARG A 229 6.15 21.02 46.16
C ARG A 229 5.52 22.10 45.29
N LYS A 230 4.87 21.70 44.19
CA LYS A 230 4.05 22.62 43.38
C LYS A 230 2.93 23.18 44.25
N LYS A 231 2.90 24.51 44.47
CA LYS A 231 1.75 25.19 45.06
C LYS A 231 0.59 25.08 44.08
N LYS A 232 -0.49 24.39 44.49
CA LYS A 232 -1.77 24.45 43.77
C LYS A 232 -2.27 25.89 43.86
N GLN A 233 -2.41 26.54 42.70
CA GLN A 233 -3.26 27.72 42.53
C GLN A 233 -4.66 27.26 42.17
#